data_AF-A0A6H0G022-F1
#
_entry.id   AF-A0A6H0G022-F1
#
_cell.length_a   1.000
_cell.length_b   1.000
_cell.length_c   1.000
_cell.angle_alpha   90.00
_cell.angle_beta   90.00
_cell.angle_gamma   90.00
#
_symmetry.space_group_name_H-M   'P 1'
#
loop_
_entity.id
_entity.type
_entity.pdbx_description
1 polymer ?
#
loop_
_entity_poly.entity_id
_entity_poly.type
_entity_poly.pdbx_seq_one_letter_code
_entity_poly.pdbx_strand_id
1 'polypeptide(L)'
;MTVTNQFPYQSFTANGINSNFALGFYVDNKEHFTVRKNGNLLSKDDYIYNVSSNTISINIPLIAGDVIEVGRQTTSERATTYSSYDNSFRPEVLNDDLDKLWLKLQELEVIDYLQKLYFQDLHDHQQQYIQEKNEQIQLNIDNLNTYTNILHTTQQEYIDSIKSYSDIQNGTLRNELLALLDIHDIQITDLDRVVEHLGIRLNLLATSSILGVKIYSNIAEGIANTKERRDFYCPFNTKFNIC
;
A
#
# COMPACT_ATOMS: atom_id res chain seq x y z
N MET A 1 23.91 39.46 54.14
CA MET A 1 24.20 38.65 55.35
C MET A 1 24.84 37.31 54.95
N THR A 2 24.81 36.24 55.75
CA THR A 2 25.12 34.89 55.24
C THR A 2 23.87 34.31 54.60
N VAL A 3 23.66 34.55 53.30
CA VAL A 3 22.53 33.94 52.58
C VAL A 3 22.86 32.46 52.33
N THR A 4 22.17 31.56 53.04
CA THR A 4 22.35 30.12 52.87
C THR A 4 21.89 29.68 51.49
N ASN A 5 22.61 28.73 50.87
CA ASN A 5 22.10 28.12 49.64
C ASN A 5 20.81 27.34 49.93
N GLN A 6 19.76 27.59 49.17
CA GLN A 6 18.41 27.06 49.37
C GLN A 6 17.75 26.85 48.01
N PHE A 7 16.93 25.80 47.88
CA PHE A 7 16.14 25.55 46.67
C PHE A 7 14.80 26.33 46.78
N PRO A 8 14.57 27.43 46.05
CA PRO A 8 13.37 28.30 46.11
C PRO A 8 12.03 27.66 45.67
N TYR A 9 11.93 26.34 45.65
CA TYR A 9 10.73 25.62 45.21
C TYR A 9 10.47 24.43 46.11
N GLN A 10 9.21 24.16 46.43
CA GLN A 10 8.81 22.96 47.16
C GLN A 10 7.44 22.48 46.70
N SER A 11 7.31 21.17 46.53
CA SER A 11 6.05 20.51 46.19
C SER A 11 5.61 19.62 47.35
N PHE A 12 4.31 19.62 47.62
CA PHE A 12 3.66 18.86 48.68
C PHE A 12 2.47 18.10 48.10
N THR A 13 2.26 16.85 48.50
CA THR A 13 1.03 16.11 48.21
C THR A 13 0.09 16.22 49.42
N ALA A 14 -1.11 16.75 49.22
CA ALA A 14 -2.11 16.87 50.26
C ALA A 14 -2.68 15.49 50.64
N ASN A 15 -2.90 15.28 51.95
CA ASN A 15 -3.55 14.10 52.49
C ASN A 15 -5.09 14.26 52.64
N GLY A 16 -5.65 15.37 52.16
CA GLY A 16 -7.07 15.72 52.30
C GLY A 16 -7.52 16.24 53.67
N ILE A 17 -6.58 16.45 54.61
CA ILE A 17 -6.88 16.89 55.99
C ILE A 17 -6.00 18.09 56.38
N ASN A 18 -4.70 18.04 56.06
CA ASN A 18 -3.74 19.08 56.39
C ASN A 18 -3.78 20.18 55.33
N SER A 19 -4.04 21.42 55.77
CA SER A 19 -3.94 22.64 54.95
C SER A 19 -2.68 23.47 55.23
N ASN A 20 -1.85 23.07 56.20
CA ASN A 20 -0.66 23.79 56.62
C ASN A 20 0.61 23.14 56.07
N PHE A 21 1.43 23.91 55.35
CA PHE A 21 2.66 23.47 54.70
C PHE A 21 3.83 24.35 55.15
N ALA A 22 4.87 23.75 55.72
CA ALA A 22 6.08 24.44 56.16
C ALA A 22 7.11 24.52 55.03
N LEU A 23 7.63 25.72 54.77
CA LEU A 23 8.57 25.96 53.68
C LEU A 23 10.02 25.71 54.12
N GLY A 24 10.77 25.00 53.28
CA GLY A 24 12.21 24.74 53.47
C GLY A 24 13.12 25.88 53.00
N PHE A 25 12.57 26.96 52.45
CA PHE A 25 13.30 28.13 51.97
C PHE A 25 12.74 29.43 52.55
N TYR A 26 13.58 30.46 52.60
CA TYR A 26 13.22 31.78 53.13
C TYR A 26 12.25 32.52 52.20
N VAL A 27 11.21 33.12 52.77
CA VAL A 27 10.26 33.98 52.07
C VAL A 27 10.08 35.25 52.87
N ASP A 28 10.38 36.39 52.23
CA ASP A 28 10.33 37.72 52.83
C ASP A 28 8.90 38.13 53.21
N ASN A 29 7.96 38.00 52.27
CA ASN A 29 6.56 38.35 52.48
C ASN A 29 5.61 37.55 51.56
N LYS A 30 4.29 37.69 51.77
CA LYS A 30 3.25 37.03 50.97
C LYS A 30 3.21 37.45 49.49
N GLU A 31 3.77 38.60 49.15
CA GLU A 31 3.84 39.08 47.77
C GLU A 31 4.97 38.40 46.97
N HIS A 32 6.02 37.92 47.65
CA HIS A 32 7.26 37.38 47.07
C HIS A 32 7.26 35.84 46.88
N PHE A 33 6.08 35.22 46.72
CA PHE A 33 5.96 33.83 46.29
C PHE A 33 4.65 33.57 45.54
N THR A 34 4.57 32.40 44.90
CA THR A 34 3.36 31.89 44.24
C THR A 34 3.02 30.50 44.77
N VAL A 35 1.73 30.18 44.81
CA VAL A 35 1.21 28.86 45.15
C VAL A 35 0.40 28.35 43.97
N ARG A 36 0.64 27.11 43.55
CA ARG A 36 -0.15 26.42 42.53
C ARG A 36 -0.80 25.18 43.15
N LYS A 37 -2.02 24.89 42.73
CA LYS A 37 -2.74 23.66 43.04
C LYS A 37 -2.97 22.90 41.73
N ASN A 38 -2.40 21.71 41.61
CA ASN A 38 -2.45 20.89 40.39
C ASN A 38 -2.08 21.71 39.14
N GLY A 39 -0.98 22.47 39.19
CA GLY A 39 -0.51 23.38 38.13
C GLY A 39 -1.23 24.74 38.01
N ASN A 40 -2.44 24.88 38.56
CA ASN A 40 -3.23 26.13 38.51
C ASN A 40 -2.79 27.12 39.59
N LEU A 41 -2.54 28.38 39.24
CA LEU A 41 -2.19 29.44 40.19
C LEU A 41 -3.37 29.73 41.14
N LEU A 42 -3.12 29.73 42.44
CA LEU A 42 -4.10 30.14 43.45
C LEU A 42 -4.14 31.66 43.61
N SER A 43 -5.30 32.21 43.96
CA SER A 43 -5.40 33.61 44.39
C SER A 43 -4.62 33.80 45.69
N LYS A 44 -4.07 35.00 45.91
CA LYS A 44 -3.49 35.36 47.21
C LYS A 44 -4.52 35.26 48.34
N ASP A 45 -5.81 35.41 48.08
CA ASP A 45 -6.85 35.28 49.11
C ASP A 45 -7.11 33.82 49.53
N ASP A 46 -6.73 32.85 48.70
CA ASP A 46 -6.94 31.41 48.95
C ASP A 46 -5.96 30.83 49.99
N TYR A 47 -4.99 31.61 50.46
CA TYR A 47 -4.01 31.18 51.46
C TYR A 47 -3.51 32.31 52.38
N ILE A 48 -2.97 31.93 53.53
CA ILE A 48 -2.34 32.81 54.50
C ILE A 48 -0.87 32.38 54.64
N TYR A 49 0.04 33.36 54.70
CA TYR A 49 1.45 33.11 55.02
C TYR A 49 1.73 33.59 56.44
N ASN A 50 2.30 32.71 57.26
CA ASN A 50 2.78 33.05 58.59
C ASN A 50 4.31 33.13 58.58
N VAL A 51 4.83 34.36 58.60
CA VAL A 51 6.27 34.67 58.59
C VAL A 51 7.00 34.03 59.78
N SER A 52 6.39 34.03 60.96
CA SER A 52 7.02 33.56 62.21
C SER A 52 7.29 32.06 62.23
N SER A 53 6.48 31.27 61.51
CA SER A 53 6.63 29.82 61.39
C SER A 53 7.11 29.36 60.01
N ASN A 54 7.28 30.29 59.05
CA ASN A 54 7.53 30.00 57.63
C ASN A 54 6.54 28.98 57.04
N THR A 55 5.25 29.13 57.37
CA THR A 55 4.18 28.20 56.94
C THR A 55 3.12 28.88 56.09
N ILE A 56 2.65 28.19 55.06
CA ILE A 56 1.45 28.54 54.30
C ILE A 56 0.26 27.73 54.81
N SER A 57 -0.85 28.41 55.09
CA SER A 57 -2.15 27.81 55.39
C SER A 57 -3.08 28.02 54.21
N ILE A 58 -3.52 26.95 53.55
CA ILE A 58 -4.46 27.01 52.42
C ILE A 58 -5.90 27.01 52.92
N ASN A 59 -6.69 28.00 52.51
CA ASN A 59 -8.08 28.19 52.95
C ASN A 59 -9.10 27.44 52.08
N ILE A 60 -8.71 27.03 50.86
CA ILE A 60 -9.56 26.22 49.98
C ILE A 60 -9.50 24.73 50.34
N PRO A 61 -10.57 23.94 50.08
CA PRO A 61 -10.56 22.50 50.28
C PRO A 61 -9.45 21.80 49.49
N LEU A 62 -8.76 20.88 50.17
CA LEU A 62 -7.78 19.99 49.59
C LEU A 62 -8.32 18.56 49.60
N ILE A 63 -8.17 17.86 48.48
CA ILE A 63 -8.50 16.45 48.30
C ILE A 63 -7.21 15.65 48.46
N ALA A 64 -7.30 14.41 48.96
CA ALA A 64 -6.14 13.53 49.03
C ALA A 64 -5.57 13.28 47.62
N GLY A 65 -4.28 13.56 47.44
CA GLY A 65 -3.60 13.50 46.15
C GLY A 65 -3.48 14.85 45.40
N ASP A 66 -4.10 15.93 45.87
CA ASP A 66 -3.85 17.27 45.33
C ASP A 66 -2.36 17.64 45.52
N VAL A 67 -1.72 18.13 44.46
CA VAL A 67 -0.32 18.61 44.48
C VAL A 67 -0.32 20.12 44.69
N ILE A 68 0.37 20.56 45.73
CA ILE A 68 0.58 21.97 46.08
C ILE A 68 2.03 22.32 45.81
N GLU A 69 2.26 23.23 44.88
CA GLU A 69 3.59 23.72 44.50
C GLU A 69 3.77 25.14 45.03
N VAL A 70 4.89 25.43 45.65
CA VAL A 70 5.24 26.76 46.17
C VAL A 70 6.57 27.18 45.59
N GLY A 71 6.60 28.31 44.90
CA GLY A 71 7.82 28.89 44.32
C GLY A 71 8.06 30.32 44.80
N ARG A 72 9.29 30.61 45.24
CA ARG A 72 9.72 31.99 45.56
C ARG A 72 9.67 32.85 44.29
N GLN A 73 9.23 34.10 44.44
CA GLN A 73 9.16 35.08 43.36
C GLN A 73 9.53 36.47 43.88
N THR A 74 10.83 36.68 44.10
CA THR A 74 11.41 37.96 44.50
C THR A 74 11.23 38.99 43.38
N THR A 75 10.89 40.22 43.74
CA THR A 75 10.76 41.34 42.78
C THR A 75 12.13 41.70 42.18
N SER A 76 12.18 41.93 40.87
CA SER A 76 13.42 42.32 40.16
C SER A 76 13.75 43.82 40.27
N GLU A 77 12.90 44.60 40.93
CA GLU A 77 13.05 46.05 41.06
C GLU A 77 14.02 46.41 42.19
N ARG A 78 14.87 47.41 41.94
CA ARG A 78 15.76 47.95 42.97
C ARG A 78 14.97 48.84 43.91
N ALA A 79 15.02 48.55 45.21
CA ALA A 79 14.37 49.39 46.22
C ALA A 79 15.10 50.73 46.42
N THR A 80 16.42 50.76 46.18
CA THR A 80 17.27 51.91 46.52
C THR A 80 17.93 52.55 45.31
N THR A 81 17.73 53.86 45.17
CA THR A 81 18.58 54.73 44.33
C THR A 81 19.72 55.28 45.19
N TYR A 82 20.96 54.89 44.89
CA TYR A 82 22.14 55.40 45.60
C TYR A 82 22.52 56.79 45.11
N SER A 83 22.72 57.72 46.05
CA SER A 83 23.01 59.13 45.81
C SER A 83 24.04 59.65 46.83
N SER A 84 24.83 60.64 46.43
CA SER A 84 25.97 61.15 47.21
C SER A 84 25.55 62.01 48.41
N TYR A 85 24.32 62.51 48.44
CA TYR A 85 23.91 63.62 49.32
C TYR A 85 22.83 63.27 50.34
N ASP A 86 22.19 62.11 50.23
CA ASP A 86 21.10 61.65 51.12
C ASP A 86 21.55 60.56 52.11
N ASN A 87 22.82 60.15 52.06
CA ASN A 87 23.38 59.04 52.84
C ASN A 87 22.59 57.73 52.65
N SER A 88 22.20 57.44 51.39
CA SER A 88 21.56 56.18 50.95
C SER A 88 22.53 55.00 50.85
N PHE A 89 23.83 55.24 50.64
CA PHE A 89 24.85 54.19 50.59
C PHE A 89 25.25 53.69 51.99
N ARG A 90 24.29 53.10 52.70
CA ARG A 90 24.49 52.48 54.02
C ARG A 90 24.75 50.98 53.87
N PRO A 91 25.61 50.36 54.69
CA PRO A 91 25.87 48.92 54.62
C PRO A 91 24.61 48.05 54.76
N GLU A 92 23.65 48.47 55.59
CA GLU A 92 22.36 47.80 55.77
C GLU A 92 21.56 47.74 54.45
N VAL A 93 21.34 48.90 53.84
CA VAL A 93 20.59 49.05 52.59
C VAL A 93 21.27 48.33 51.42
N LEU A 94 22.61 48.36 51.37
CA LEU A 94 23.39 47.62 50.39
C LEU A 94 23.28 46.09 50.57
N ASN A 95 23.26 45.60 51.81
CA ASN A 95 23.05 44.18 52.09
C ASN A 95 21.66 43.73 51.63
N ASP A 96 20.60 44.52 51.88
CA ASP A 96 19.23 44.16 51.48
C ASP A 96 19.07 44.06 49.96
N ASP A 97 19.67 44.98 49.19
CA ASP A 97 19.66 44.93 47.73
C ASP A 97 20.49 43.73 47.19
N LEU A 98 21.63 43.40 47.82
CA LEU A 98 22.46 42.24 47.44
C LEU A 98 21.79 40.91 47.80
N ASP A 99 21.17 40.81 48.97
CA ASP A 99 20.47 39.60 49.41
C ASP A 99 19.25 39.35 48.50
N LYS A 100 18.49 40.39 48.08
CA LYS A 100 17.44 40.27 47.04
C LYS A 100 17.97 39.79 45.69
N LEU A 101 19.10 40.32 45.22
CA LEU A 101 19.74 39.86 43.98
C LEU A 101 20.13 38.39 44.08
N TRP A 102 20.67 37.95 45.22
CA TRP A 102 21.05 36.56 45.46
C TRP A 102 19.84 35.63 45.45
N LEU A 103 18.75 35.99 46.14
CA LEU A 103 17.48 35.23 46.09
C LEU A 103 16.96 35.12 44.66
N LYS A 104 17.09 36.19 43.86
CA LYS A 104 16.64 36.17 42.46
C LYS A 104 17.49 35.28 41.56
N LEU A 105 18.80 35.19 41.81
CA LEU A 105 19.68 34.25 41.09
C LEU A 105 19.33 32.79 41.42
N GLN A 106 19.05 32.47 42.68
CA GLN A 106 18.57 31.13 43.07
C GLN A 106 17.26 30.77 42.35
N GLU A 107 16.32 31.71 42.23
CA GLU A 107 15.05 31.49 41.50
C GLU A 107 15.28 31.17 40.02
N LEU A 108 16.18 31.89 39.36
CA LEU A 108 16.49 31.67 37.94
C LEU A 108 17.14 30.31 37.68
N GLU A 109 18.06 29.88 38.54
CA GLU A 109 18.70 28.55 38.45
C GLU A 109 17.67 27.42 38.59
N VAL A 110 16.73 27.54 39.54
CA VAL A 110 15.66 26.54 39.72
C VAL A 110 14.66 26.55 38.57
N ILE A 111 14.31 27.71 38.02
CA ILE A 111 13.40 27.79 36.86
C ILE A 111 14.04 27.10 35.65
N ASP A 112 15.32 27.34 35.36
CA ASP A 112 16.06 26.67 34.28
C ASP A 112 16.14 25.14 34.50
N TYR A 113 16.44 24.70 35.73
CA TYR A 113 16.47 23.28 36.07
C TYR A 113 15.10 22.59 35.89
N LEU A 114 14.02 23.20 36.41
CA LEU A 114 12.66 22.65 36.29
C LEU A 114 12.15 22.68 34.85
N GLN A 115 12.48 23.72 34.07
CA GLN A 115 12.14 23.75 32.63
C GLN A 115 12.86 22.64 31.86
N LYS A 116 14.14 22.37 32.16
CA LYS A 116 14.89 21.26 31.56
C LYS A 116 14.26 19.90 31.88
N LEU A 117 13.89 19.67 33.14
CA LEU A 117 13.19 18.43 33.53
C LEU A 117 11.84 18.27 32.81
N TYR A 118 11.01 19.32 32.80
CA TYR A 118 9.70 19.27 32.14
C TYR A 118 9.83 19.09 30.61
N PHE A 119 10.82 19.74 29.99
CA PHE A 119 11.08 19.56 28.57
C PHE A 119 11.56 18.14 28.24
N GLN A 120 12.42 17.55 29.10
CA GLN A 120 12.90 16.18 28.95
C GLN A 120 11.76 15.17 29.07
N ASP A 121 10.93 15.28 30.12
CA ASP A 121 9.77 14.40 30.32
C ASP A 121 8.75 14.49 29.16
N LEU A 122 8.45 15.72 28.71
CA LEU A 122 7.59 15.93 27.54
C LEU A 122 8.21 15.36 26.26
N HIS A 123 9.53 15.48 26.08
CA HIS A 123 10.24 14.92 24.93
C HIS A 123 10.17 13.39 24.94
N ASP A 124 10.50 12.76 26.06
CA ASP A 124 10.51 11.30 26.20
C ASP A 124 9.10 10.71 26.01
N HIS A 125 8.07 11.37 26.55
CA HIS A 125 6.67 10.99 26.31
C HIS A 125 6.26 11.11 24.84
N GLN A 126 6.69 12.19 24.15
CA GLN A 126 6.45 12.35 22.70
C GLN A 126 7.18 11.29 21.87
N GLN A 127 8.44 10.97 22.20
CA GLN A 127 9.20 9.93 21.52
C GLN A 127 8.55 8.55 21.68
N GLN A 128 8.11 8.20 22.89
CA GLN A 128 7.38 6.95 23.13
C GLN A 128 6.11 6.88 22.29
N TYR A 129 5.28 7.93 22.28
CA TYR A 129 4.05 7.97 21.48
C TYR A 129 4.33 7.83 19.98
N ILE A 130 5.38 8.49 19.46
CA ILE A 130 5.80 8.36 18.05
C ILE A 130 6.26 6.93 17.74
N GLN A 131 7.04 6.31 18.63
CA GLN A 131 7.52 4.93 18.48
C GLN A 131 6.34 3.93 18.43
N GLU A 132 5.41 4.01 19.38
CA GLU A 132 4.20 3.17 19.40
C GLU A 132 3.35 3.32 18.13
N LYS A 133 3.26 4.55 17.58
CA LYS A 133 2.54 4.81 16.32
C LYS A 133 3.28 4.27 15.10
N ASN A 134 4.60 4.37 15.06
CA ASN A 134 5.42 3.81 13.97
C ASN A 134 5.32 2.28 13.94
N GLU A 135 5.35 1.62 15.10
CA GLU A 135 5.18 0.16 15.21
C GLU A 135 3.79 -0.28 14.70
N GLN A 136 2.72 0.44 15.07
CA GLN A 136 1.37 0.20 14.54
C GLN A 136 1.29 0.39 13.02
N ILE A 137 1.96 1.40 12.47
CA ILE A 137 2.02 1.65 11.02
C ILE A 137 2.78 0.53 10.31
N GLN A 138 3.92 0.07 10.84
CA GLN A 138 4.70 -1.00 10.25
C GLN A 138 3.92 -2.33 10.19
N LEU A 139 3.25 -2.70 11.29
CA LEU A 139 2.37 -3.89 11.32
C LEU A 139 1.25 -3.81 10.25
N ASN A 140 0.67 -2.63 10.04
CA ASN A 140 -0.34 -2.43 9.00
C ASN A 140 0.25 -2.57 7.59
N ILE A 141 1.46 -2.04 7.35
CA ILE A 141 2.19 -2.19 6.08
C ILE A 141 2.49 -3.68 5.81
N ASP A 142 2.99 -4.41 6.80
CA ASP A 142 3.35 -5.83 6.65
C ASP A 142 2.12 -6.72 6.38
N ASN A 143 0.99 -6.42 7.04
CA ASN A 143 -0.30 -7.08 6.78
C ASN A 143 -0.81 -6.80 5.35
N LEU A 144 -0.74 -5.55 4.88
CA LEU A 144 -1.14 -5.17 3.52
C LEU A 144 -0.24 -5.80 2.45
N ASN A 145 1.08 -5.84 2.68
CA ASN A 145 2.03 -6.52 1.82
C ASN A 145 1.73 -8.03 1.74
N THR A 146 1.46 -8.67 2.88
CA THR A 146 1.10 -10.09 2.95
C THR A 146 -0.18 -10.38 2.15
N TYR A 147 -1.24 -9.59 2.35
CA TYR A 147 -2.49 -9.72 1.59
C TYR A 147 -2.27 -9.54 0.08
N THR A 148 -1.50 -8.52 -0.31
CA THR A 148 -1.18 -8.22 -1.72
C THR A 148 -0.39 -9.35 -2.38
N ASN A 149 0.58 -9.94 -1.68
CA ASN A 149 1.38 -11.06 -2.17
C ASN A 149 0.56 -12.35 -2.35
N ILE A 150 -0.36 -12.63 -1.42
CA ILE A 150 -1.30 -13.76 -1.54
C ILE A 150 -2.20 -13.55 -2.75
N LEU A 151 -2.81 -12.37 -2.89
CA LEU A 151 -3.69 -12.05 -4.01
C LEU A 151 -2.97 -12.16 -5.36
N HIS A 152 -1.74 -11.64 -5.46
CA HIS A 152 -0.92 -11.73 -6.67
C HIS A 152 -0.59 -13.19 -7.04
N THR A 153 -0.15 -14.00 -6.06
CA THR A 153 0.14 -15.43 -6.29
C THR A 153 -1.09 -16.17 -6.77
N THR A 154 -2.24 -16.01 -6.11
CA THR A 154 -3.51 -16.62 -6.52
C THR A 154 -3.95 -16.20 -7.93
N GLN A 155 -3.78 -14.93 -8.28
CA GLN A 155 -4.07 -14.45 -9.64
C GLN A 155 -3.14 -15.09 -10.68
N GLN A 156 -1.86 -15.25 -10.36
CA GLN A 156 -0.90 -15.89 -11.26
C GLN A 156 -1.22 -17.38 -11.48
N GLU A 157 -1.60 -18.11 -10.42
CA GLU A 157 -2.06 -19.50 -10.51
C GLU A 157 -3.30 -19.65 -11.42
N TYR A 158 -4.26 -18.74 -11.34
CA TYR A 158 -5.41 -18.72 -12.25
C TYR A 158 -5.01 -18.42 -13.70
N ILE A 159 -4.11 -17.45 -13.93
CA ILE A 159 -3.61 -17.11 -15.26
C ILE A 159 -2.92 -18.32 -15.91
N ASP A 160 -2.07 -19.01 -15.17
CA ASP A 160 -1.31 -20.15 -15.71
C ASP A 160 -2.21 -21.38 -15.92
N SER A 161 -3.24 -21.56 -15.08
CA SER A 161 -4.29 -22.57 -15.30
C SER A 161 -5.09 -22.30 -16.58
N ILE A 162 -5.45 -21.04 -16.85
CA ILE A 162 -6.19 -20.64 -18.07
C ILE A 162 -5.32 -20.85 -19.32
N LYS A 163 -4.03 -20.46 -19.27
CA LYS A 163 -3.09 -20.72 -20.37
C LYS A 163 -2.98 -22.22 -20.68
N SER A 164 -2.75 -23.04 -19.66
CA SER A 164 -2.64 -24.50 -19.82
C SER A 164 -3.89 -25.09 -20.47
N TYR A 165 -5.09 -24.69 -20.04
CA TYR A 165 -6.33 -25.13 -20.67
C TYR A 165 -6.44 -24.69 -22.13
N SER A 166 -6.12 -23.42 -22.44
CA SER A 166 -6.11 -22.87 -23.79
C SER A 166 -5.14 -23.62 -24.71
N ASP A 167 -3.91 -23.87 -24.26
CA ASP A 167 -2.87 -24.57 -25.02
C ASP A 167 -3.26 -26.02 -25.30
N ILE A 168 -3.88 -26.71 -24.34
CA ILE A 168 -4.44 -28.06 -24.53
C ILE A 168 -5.56 -28.04 -25.57
N GLN A 169 -6.54 -27.14 -25.46
CA GLN A 169 -7.67 -27.06 -26.41
C GLN A 169 -7.20 -26.74 -27.83
N ASN A 170 -6.31 -25.76 -27.98
CA ASN A 170 -5.73 -25.40 -29.28
C ASN A 170 -4.89 -26.55 -29.86
N GLY A 171 -4.15 -27.29 -29.01
CA GLY A 171 -3.40 -28.48 -29.40
C GLY A 171 -4.31 -29.60 -29.91
N THR A 172 -5.38 -29.92 -29.17
CA THR A 172 -6.37 -30.94 -29.56
C THR A 172 -7.05 -30.58 -30.88
N LEU A 173 -7.63 -29.37 -31.00
CA LEU A 173 -8.33 -28.93 -32.20
C LEU A 173 -7.40 -28.90 -33.43
N ARG A 174 -6.14 -28.49 -33.27
CA ARG A 174 -5.15 -28.55 -34.35
C ARG A 174 -4.88 -29.98 -34.81
N ASN A 175 -4.74 -30.92 -33.87
CA ASN A 175 -4.47 -32.31 -34.20
C ASN A 175 -5.68 -32.99 -34.85
N GLU A 176 -6.89 -32.68 -34.40
CA GLU A 176 -8.16 -33.14 -35.03
C GLU A 176 -8.31 -32.60 -36.45
N LEU A 177 -8.00 -31.32 -36.67
CA LEU A 177 -8.04 -30.71 -38.01
C LEU A 177 -7.02 -31.33 -38.96
N LEU A 178 -5.78 -31.59 -38.48
CA LEU A 178 -4.76 -32.27 -39.28
C LEU A 178 -5.19 -33.69 -39.66
N ALA A 179 -5.73 -34.47 -38.71
CA ALA A 179 -6.23 -35.82 -39.00
C ALA A 179 -7.39 -35.81 -40.03
N LEU A 180 -8.26 -34.81 -40.00
CA LEU A 180 -9.32 -34.65 -41.01
C LEU A 180 -8.75 -34.30 -42.39
N LEU A 181 -7.75 -33.43 -42.45
CA LEU A 181 -7.06 -33.06 -43.69
C LEU A 181 -6.35 -34.26 -44.32
N ASP A 182 -5.63 -35.07 -43.52
CA ASP A 182 -4.97 -36.30 -43.98
C ASP A 182 -6.00 -37.29 -44.58
N ILE A 183 -7.17 -37.44 -43.96
CA ILE A 183 -8.25 -38.29 -44.49
C ILE A 183 -8.79 -37.75 -45.82
N HIS A 184 -9.00 -36.44 -45.94
CA HIS A 184 -9.47 -35.83 -47.19
C HIS A 184 -8.43 -35.91 -48.31
N ASP A 185 -7.13 -35.77 -48.03
CA ASP A 185 -6.06 -35.88 -49.02
C ASP A 185 -5.99 -37.30 -49.62
N ILE A 186 -6.15 -38.33 -48.79
CA ILE A 186 -6.31 -39.73 -49.23
C ILE A 186 -7.55 -39.89 -50.11
N GLN A 187 -8.70 -39.34 -49.70
CA GLN A 187 -9.95 -39.44 -50.47
C GLN A 187 -9.87 -38.75 -51.84
N ILE A 188 -9.19 -37.60 -51.92
CA ILE A 188 -8.94 -36.89 -53.18
C ILE A 188 -8.03 -37.73 -54.08
N THR A 189 -6.95 -38.29 -53.53
CA THR A 189 -6.02 -39.17 -54.26
C THR A 189 -6.72 -40.40 -54.85
N ASP A 190 -7.62 -41.03 -54.09
CA ASP A 190 -8.44 -42.16 -54.57
C ASP A 190 -9.43 -41.72 -55.67
N LEU A 191 -10.01 -40.52 -55.56
CA LEU A 191 -10.92 -39.97 -56.58
C LEU A 191 -10.19 -39.68 -57.89
N ASP A 192 -9.00 -39.06 -57.83
CA ASP A 192 -8.15 -38.79 -59.00
C ASP A 192 -7.81 -40.09 -59.75
N ARG A 193 -7.46 -41.15 -59.00
CA ARG A 193 -7.21 -42.48 -59.57
C ARG A 193 -8.44 -43.08 -60.26
N VAL A 194 -9.64 -42.88 -59.71
CA VAL A 194 -10.90 -43.31 -60.36
C VAL A 194 -11.15 -42.51 -61.64
N VAL A 195 -10.92 -41.20 -61.63
CA VAL A 195 -11.05 -40.33 -62.81
C VAL A 195 -10.07 -40.74 -63.91
N GLU A 196 -8.82 -41.03 -63.56
CA GLU A 196 -7.80 -41.53 -64.50
C GLU A 196 -8.25 -42.86 -65.15
N HIS A 197 -8.67 -43.84 -64.34
CA HIS A 197 -9.18 -45.12 -64.84
C HIS A 197 -10.39 -44.95 -65.77
N LEU A 198 -11.33 -44.05 -65.45
CA LEU A 198 -12.48 -43.75 -66.30
C LEU A 198 -12.06 -43.09 -67.62
N GLY A 199 -11.11 -42.14 -67.58
CA GLY A 199 -10.54 -41.50 -68.77
C GLY A 199 -9.88 -42.50 -69.72
N ILE A 200 -9.09 -43.44 -69.18
CA ILE A 200 -8.49 -44.54 -69.95
C ILE A 200 -9.57 -45.41 -70.61
N ARG A 201 -10.61 -45.82 -69.85
CA ARG A 201 -11.70 -46.64 -70.39
C ARG A 201 -12.51 -45.92 -71.47
N LEU A 202 -12.75 -44.61 -71.31
CA LEU A 202 -13.45 -43.80 -72.32
C LEU A 202 -12.64 -43.71 -73.62
N ASN A 203 -11.32 -43.51 -73.52
CA ASN A 203 -10.42 -43.48 -74.69
C ASN A 203 -10.37 -44.84 -75.42
N LEU A 204 -10.35 -45.95 -74.68
CA LEU A 204 -10.46 -47.31 -75.25
C LEU A 204 -11.80 -47.53 -75.97
N LEU A 205 -12.91 -47.04 -75.42
CA LEU A 205 -14.23 -47.08 -76.07
C LEU A 205 -14.26 -46.21 -77.34
N ALA A 206 -13.71 -45.00 -77.30
CA ALA A 206 -13.64 -44.10 -78.45
C ALA A 206 -12.77 -44.70 -79.59
N THR A 207 -11.59 -45.23 -79.27
CA THR A 207 -10.71 -45.87 -80.27
C THR A 207 -11.32 -47.15 -80.85
N SER A 208 -11.96 -47.99 -80.03
CA SER A 208 -12.65 -49.20 -80.51
C SER A 208 -13.86 -48.89 -81.40
N SER A 209 -14.62 -47.83 -81.12
CA SER A 209 -15.76 -47.43 -81.97
C SER A 209 -15.28 -46.84 -83.32
N ILE A 210 -14.22 -46.03 -83.33
CA ILE A 210 -13.56 -45.56 -84.57
C ILE A 210 -13.05 -46.76 -85.40
N LEU A 211 -12.43 -47.75 -84.75
CA LEU A 211 -11.97 -48.96 -85.43
C LEU A 211 -13.14 -49.77 -85.99
N GLY A 212 -14.23 -49.90 -85.24
CA GLY A 212 -15.47 -50.53 -85.69
C GLY A 212 -16.05 -49.84 -86.93
N VAL A 213 -16.16 -48.52 -86.94
CA VAL A 213 -16.64 -47.74 -88.09
C VAL A 213 -15.75 -47.97 -89.32
N LYS A 214 -14.41 -47.98 -89.16
CA LYS A 214 -13.47 -48.29 -90.25
C LYS A 214 -13.61 -49.72 -90.77
N ILE A 215 -13.84 -50.70 -89.90
CA ILE A 215 -14.08 -52.09 -90.31
C ILE A 215 -15.40 -52.17 -91.09
N TYR A 216 -16.46 -51.52 -90.63
CA TYR A 216 -17.74 -51.47 -91.36
C TYR A 216 -17.63 -50.76 -92.71
N SER A 217 -16.87 -49.66 -92.84
CA SER A 217 -16.65 -49.02 -94.16
C SER A 217 -15.86 -49.92 -95.10
N ASN A 218 -14.78 -50.55 -94.62
CA ASN A 218 -13.95 -51.44 -95.44
C ASN A 218 -14.72 -52.71 -95.87
N ILE A 219 -15.60 -53.23 -95.02
CA ILE A 219 -16.50 -54.34 -95.37
C ILE A 219 -17.55 -53.87 -96.40
N ALA A 220 -18.12 -52.67 -96.24
CA ALA A 220 -19.07 -52.12 -97.22
C ALA A 220 -18.43 -51.93 -98.61
N GLU A 221 -17.20 -51.41 -98.67
CA GLU A 221 -16.42 -51.32 -99.91
C GLU A 221 -16.08 -52.70 -100.49
N GLY A 222 -15.72 -53.68 -99.64
CA GLY A 222 -15.49 -55.07 -100.07
C GLY A 222 -16.76 -55.77 -100.60
N ILE A 223 -17.93 -55.47 -100.03
CA ILE A 223 -19.23 -55.97 -100.50
C ILE A 223 -19.63 -55.30 -101.83
N ALA A 224 -19.37 -54.00 -102.00
CA ALA A 224 -19.58 -53.31 -103.28
C ALA A 224 -18.73 -53.95 -104.39
N ASN A 225 -17.42 -54.10 -104.17
CA ASN A 225 -16.49 -54.72 -105.12
C ASN A 225 -16.80 -56.21 -105.43
N THR A 226 -17.44 -56.94 -104.51
CA THR A 226 -17.86 -58.34 -104.76
C THR A 226 -19.26 -58.48 -105.34
N LYS A 227 -20.01 -57.37 -105.48
CA LYS A 227 -21.28 -57.34 -106.22
C LYS A 227 -21.01 -57.18 -107.71
N GLU A 228 -20.11 -56.29 -108.11
CA GLU A 228 -19.68 -56.15 -109.53
C GLU A 228 -19.11 -57.44 -110.13
N ARG A 229 -18.54 -58.34 -109.32
CA ARG A 229 -17.99 -59.62 -109.78
C ARG A 229 -19.01 -60.77 -109.93
N ARG A 230 -20.29 -60.60 -109.59
CA ARG A 230 -21.27 -61.71 -109.61
C ARG A 230 -22.35 -61.64 -110.69
N ASP A 231 -22.37 -60.61 -111.54
CA ASP A 231 -23.36 -60.45 -112.61
C ASP A 231 -22.97 -61.08 -113.96
N PHE A 232 -21.94 -61.95 -114.00
CA PHE A 232 -21.56 -62.74 -115.18
C PHE A 232 -21.35 -64.22 -114.84
N TYR A 233 -22.43 -65.02 -114.77
CA TYR A 233 -22.49 -66.41 -115.25
C TYR A 233 -23.92 -66.99 -115.12
N CYS A 234 -24.57 -67.31 -116.24
CA CYS A 234 -25.88 -67.98 -116.30
C CYS A 234 -25.87 -69.05 -117.41
N PRO A 235 -26.15 -70.34 -117.11
CA PRO A 235 -26.41 -71.35 -118.13
C PRO A 235 -27.92 -71.57 -118.39
N PHE A 236 -28.25 -71.64 -119.67
CA PHE A 236 -29.57 -71.67 -120.33
C PHE A 236 -30.57 -72.80 -119.98
N ASN A 237 -31.86 -72.49 -120.22
CA ASN A 237 -32.97 -73.26 -120.87
C ASN A 237 -34.31 -72.98 -120.14
N THR A 238 -35.53 -72.86 -120.70
CA THR A 238 -36.15 -72.78 -122.06
C THR A 238 -37.60 -72.22 -121.89
N LYS A 239 -38.45 -71.84 -122.86
CA LYS A 239 -38.52 -71.92 -124.34
C LYS A 239 -39.49 -70.84 -124.90
N PHE A 240 -39.17 -70.26 -126.06
CA PHE A 240 -40.01 -69.54 -127.05
C PHE A 240 -41.23 -68.62 -126.68
N ASN A 241 -41.08 -67.36 -127.10
CA ASN A 241 -42.03 -66.41 -127.73
C ASN A 241 -43.01 -65.49 -126.95
N ILE A 242 -42.72 -64.19 -127.09
CA ILE A 242 -43.61 -63.03 -127.37
C ILE A 242 -44.74 -62.75 -126.36
N CYS A 243 -44.50 -61.82 -125.43
CA CYS A 243 -44.97 -60.45 -125.58
C CYS A 243 -44.09 -59.48 -124.77
#